data_AF-A0A2D8G868-F1
#
_entry.id   AF-A0A2D8G868-F1
#
_cell.length_a   1.000
_cell.length_b   1.000
_cell.length_c   1.000
_cell.angle_alpha   90.00
_cell.angle_beta   90.00
_cell.angle_gamma   90.00
#
_symmetry.space_group_name_H-M   'P 1'
#
loop_
_entity.id
_entity.type
_entity.pdbx_description
1 polymer ?
#
loop_
_entity_poly.entity_id
_entity_poly.type
_entity_poly.pdbx_seq_one_letter_code
_entity_poly.pdbx_strand_id
1 'polypeptide(L)'
;MALSELGVEYIEKWTDHDCIDIGKLRFDFYLPKYFTAIEYDGHQQLKLSHSSEDEAKNRHNVVIAKRRHAIKSLWCKKNNISLLRITSEVAAEDMLDHIDYWLELYTDRLKVDVRYSPEDEDYIKEVGVDQYL
;
A
#
# COMPACT_ATOMS: atom_id res chain seq x y z
N MET A 1 -9.60 -4.93 17.74
CA MET A 1 -10.83 -5.05 16.92
C MET A 1 -10.45 -5.58 15.56
N ALA A 2 -11.26 -6.44 14.95
CA ALA A 2 -11.05 -6.92 13.58
C ALA A 2 -12.09 -6.29 12.64
N LEU A 3 -11.77 -6.08 11.35
CA LEU A 3 -12.71 -5.53 10.35
C LEU A 3 -14.06 -6.28 10.32
N SER A 4 -14.05 -7.58 10.60
CA SER A 4 -15.25 -8.42 10.67
C SER A 4 -16.21 -8.03 11.79
N GLU A 5 -15.71 -7.49 12.89
CA GLU A 5 -16.52 -7.06 14.05
C GLU A 5 -17.27 -5.75 13.76
N LEU A 6 -16.79 -4.97 12.78
CA LEU A 6 -17.37 -3.70 12.34
C LEU A 6 -18.40 -3.88 11.22
N GLY A 7 -18.65 -5.12 10.75
CA GLY A 7 -19.59 -5.40 9.66
C GLY A 7 -19.15 -4.84 8.31
N VAL A 8 -17.86 -4.52 8.15
CA VAL A 8 -17.28 -4.03 6.89
C VAL A 8 -16.99 -5.23 5.99
N GLU A 9 -17.47 -5.21 4.75
CA GLU A 9 -17.11 -6.22 3.76
C GLU A 9 -15.68 -5.97 3.24
N TYR A 10 -14.85 -7.01 3.28
CA TYR A 10 -13.49 -6.98 2.77
C TYR A 10 -13.06 -8.30 2.14
N ILE A 11 -12.03 -8.23 1.29
CA ILE A 11 -11.34 -9.36 0.69
C ILE A 11 -9.91 -9.36 1.22
N GLU A 12 -9.53 -10.42 1.94
CA GLU A 12 -8.14 -10.61 2.37
C GLU A 12 -7.25 -11.04 1.22
N LYS A 13 -5.97 -10.64 1.25
CA LYS A 13 -4.97 -11.09 0.29
C LYS A 13 -5.45 -10.90 -1.15
N TRP A 14 -6.09 -9.77 -1.41
CA TRP A 14 -6.77 -9.49 -2.66
C TRP A 14 -5.78 -9.53 -3.83
N THR A 15 -6.12 -10.35 -4.82
CA THR A 15 -5.33 -10.57 -6.04
C THR A 15 -6.22 -10.58 -7.28
N ASP A 16 -7.52 -10.29 -7.19
CA ASP A 16 -8.41 -10.28 -8.35
C ASP A 16 -8.41 -8.91 -9.04
N HIS A 17 -7.26 -8.58 -9.63
CA HIS A 17 -6.99 -7.33 -10.36
C HIS A 17 -5.90 -7.54 -11.42
N ASP A 18 -5.40 -6.51 -12.09
CA ASP A 18 -4.31 -6.62 -13.08
C ASP A 18 -3.02 -5.85 -12.68
N CYS A 19 -2.91 -5.42 -11.42
CA CYS A 19 -1.65 -4.92 -10.84
C CYS A 19 -0.54 -5.97 -10.87
N ILE A 20 0.46 -5.76 -11.71
CA ILE A 20 1.53 -6.73 -12.02
C ILE A 20 2.91 -6.06 -11.89
N ASP A 21 3.86 -6.80 -11.34
CA ASP A 21 5.30 -6.53 -11.38
C ASP A 21 5.98 -7.67 -12.19
N ILE A 22 6.91 -8.44 -11.61
CA ILE A 22 7.34 -9.74 -12.18
C ILE A 22 6.18 -10.75 -12.18
N GLY A 23 5.26 -10.59 -11.23
CA GLY A 23 4.02 -11.37 -11.13
C GLY A 23 2.91 -10.54 -10.50
N LYS A 24 1.73 -11.15 -10.37
CA LYS A 24 0.55 -10.52 -9.80
C LYS A 24 0.85 -10.02 -8.38
N LEU A 25 0.67 -8.72 -8.14
CA LEU A 25 0.82 -8.15 -6.82
C LEU A 25 -0.39 -8.54 -5.96
N ARG A 26 -0.23 -8.48 -4.64
CA ARG A 26 -1.27 -8.82 -3.67
C ARG A 26 -1.45 -7.64 -2.75
N PHE A 27 -2.70 -7.26 -2.48
CA PHE A 27 -3.03 -6.33 -1.40
C PHE A 27 -3.44 -7.08 -0.14
N ASP A 28 -3.14 -6.55 1.05
CA ASP A 28 -3.48 -7.23 2.30
C ASP A 28 -5.00 -7.29 2.49
N PHE A 29 -5.68 -6.18 2.21
CA PHE A 29 -7.14 -6.12 2.18
C PHE A 29 -7.65 -5.27 1.02
N TYR A 30 -8.86 -5.56 0.56
CA TYR A 30 -9.64 -4.72 -0.35
C TYR A 30 -11.06 -4.59 0.17
N LEU A 31 -11.58 -3.36 0.17
CA LEU A 31 -12.91 -3.01 0.65
C LEU A 31 -13.75 -2.61 -0.58
N PRO A 32 -14.55 -3.54 -1.16
CA PRO A 32 -15.20 -3.33 -2.45
C PRO A 32 -16.16 -2.15 -2.47
N LYS A 33 -16.94 -1.99 -1.39
CA LYS A 33 -17.91 -0.89 -1.24
C LYS A 33 -17.26 0.50 -1.34
N TYR A 34 -16.00 0.62 -0.92
CA TYR A 34 -15.29 1.89 -0.83
C TYR A 34 -14.24 2.06 -1.94
N PHE A 35 -14.06 1.04 -2.79
CA PHE A 35 -12.98 0.98 -3.79
C PHE A 35 -11.61 1.26 -3.16
N THR A 36 -11.35 0.68 -1.99
CA THR A 36 -10.14 0.95 -1.19
C THR A 36 -9.33 -0.32 -0.97
N ALA A 37 -8.07 -0.32 -1.39
CA ALA A 37 -7.08 -1.30 -0.98
C ALA A 37 -6.35 -0.83 0.28
N ILE A 38 -5.99 -1.77 1.15
CA ILE A 38 -5.26 -1.52 2.39
C ILE A 38 -3.99 -2.38 2.39
N GLU A 39 -2.87 -1.76 2.75
CA GLU A 39 -1.61 -2.43 3.06
C GLU A 39 -1.29 -2.22 4.53
N TYR A 40 -0.97 -3.29 5.24
CA TYR A 40 -0.30 -3.18 6.52
C TYR A 40 1.20 -3.20 6.26
N ASP A 41 1.72 -2.02 5.93
CA ASP A 41 3.15 -1.78 5.85
C ASP A 41 3.70 -1.74 7.27
N GLY A 42 3.88 -2.92 7.86
CA GLY A 42 4.66 -3.06 9.08
C GLY A 42 6.06 -2.54 8.80
N HIS A 43 6.31 -1.25 9.01
CA HIS A 43 7.63 -0.65 9.02
C HIS A 43 8.38 -1.16 10.27
N GLN A 44 8.54 -2.47 10.41
CA GLN A 44 9.86 -2.96 10.75
C GLN A 44 10.74 -2.56 9.58
N GLN A 45 11.24 -1.33 9.74
CA GLN A 45 12.22 -0.68 8.92
C GLN A 45 13.10 -1.76 8.32
N LEU A 46 13.24 -1.75 7.00
CA LEU A 46 14.37 -2.37 6.32
C LEU A 46 15.67 -1.68 6.77
N LYS A 47 15.94 -1.71 8.08
CA LYS A 47 17.19 -1.38 8.69
C LYS A 47 18.10 -2.50 8.25
N LEU A 48 19.06 -2.12 7.41
CA LEU A 48 20.19 -2.95 7.06
C LEU A 48 20.75 -3.54 8.36
N SER A 49 20.54 -4.84 8.61
CA SER A 49 21.30 -5.51 9.63
C SER A 49 22.76 -5.43 9.20
N HIS A 50 23.63 -4.91 10.07
CA HIS A 50 25.07 -4.76 9.82
C HIS A 50 25.84 -6.11 9.81
N SER A 51 25.17 -7.17 9.36
CA SER A 51 25.73 -8.50 9.14
C SER A 51 26.16 -8.59 7.67
N SER A 52 27.47 -8.70 7.42
CA SER A 52 28.10 -8.58 6.10
C SER A 52 27.61 -9.59 5.06
N GLU A 53 27.03 -10.72 5.45
CA GLU A 53 26.45 -11.72 4.54
C GLU A 53 24.99 -11.43 4.17
N ASP A 54 24.28 -10.63 4.97
CA ASP A 54 22.88 -10.28 4.77
C ASP A 54 22.69 -8.92 4.08
N GLU A 55 23.68 -8.04 4.11
CA GLU A 55 23.56 -6.68 3.59
C GLU A 55 23.16 -6.59 2.11
N ALA A 56 23.76 -7.41 1.24
CA ALA A 56 23.45 -7.38 -0.19
C ALA A 56 22.03 -7.88 -0.48
N LYS A 57 21.60 -8.95 0.21
CA LYS A 57 20.23 -9.48 0.13
C LYS A 57 19.22 -8.48 0.68
N ASN A 58 19.56 -7.82 1.79
CA ASN A 58 18.71 -6.83 2.43
C ASN A 58 18.54 -5.59 1.54
N ARG A 59 19.63 -5.07 0.96
CA ARG A 59 19.57 -4.00 -0.06
C ARG A 59 18.69 -4.37 -1.25
N HIS A 60 18.80 -5.61 -1.74
CA HIS A 60 17.97 -6.08 -2.84
C HIS A 60 16.48 -6.14 -2.47
N ASN A 61 16.16 -6.65 -1.27
CA ASN A 61 14.79 -6.69 -0.75
C ASN A 61 14.19 -5.29 -0.57
N VAL A 62 14.98 -4.32 -0.11
CA VAL A 62 14.56 -2.91 -0.02
C VAL A 62 14.14 -2.37 -1.38
N VAL A 63 14.98 -2.58 -2.40
CA VAL A 63 14.72 -2.08 -3.75
C VAL A 63 13.47 -2.73 -4.33
N ILE A 64 13.29 -4.04 -4.16
CA ILE A 64 12.08 -4.74 -4.60
C ILE A 64 10.85 -4.21 -3.87
N ALA A 65 10.90 -4.01 -2.55
CA ALA A 65 9.78 -3.48 -1.77
C ALA A 65 9.38 -2.09 -2.26
N LYS A 66 10.33 -1.16 -2.37
CA LYS A 66 10.10 0.19 -2.90
C LYS A 66 9.48 0.17 -4.30
N ARG A 67 10.00 -0.67 -5.18
CA ARG A 67 9.45 -0.86 -6.53
C ARG A 67 7.99 -1.31 -6.48
N ARG A 68 7.69 -2.37 -5.73
CA ARG A 68 6.33 -2.93 -5.63
C ARG A 68 5.36 -1.93 -5.01
N HIS A 69 5.81 -1.14 -4.04
CA HIS A 69 5.04 -0.07 -3.43
C HIS A 69 4.67 1.00 -4.47
N ALA A 70 5.65 1.48 -5.24
CA ALA A 70 5.41 2.45 -6.31
C ALA A 70 4.44 1.91 -7.38
N ILE A 71 4.59 0.66 -7.82
CA ILE A 71 3.68 0.01 -8.78
C ILE A 71 2.25 -0.04 -8.24
N LYS A 72 2.05 -0.47 -6.98
CA LYS A 72 0.73 -0.50 -6.34
C LYS A 72 0.09 0.89 -6.30
N SER A 73 0.85 1.91 -5.90
CA SER A 73 0.37 3.29 -5.84
C SER A 73 -0.07 3.81 -7.22
N LEU A 74 0.76 3.60 -8.24
CA LEU A 74 0.46 3.97 -9.63
C LEU A 74 -0.79 3.26 -10.16
N TRP A 75 -0.87 1.95 -9.92
CA TRP A 75 -1.98 1.13 -10.39
C TRP A 75 -3.30 1.51 -9.71
N CYS A 76 -3.30 1.67 -8.38
CA CYS A 76 -4.48 2.11 -7.63
C CYS A 76 -5.00 3.45 -8.18
N LYS A 77 -4.11 4.42 -8.40
CA LYS A 77 -4.45 5.70 -9.01
C LYS A 77 -5.08 5.56 -10.40
N LYS A 78 -4.43 4.80 -11.30
CA LYS A 78 -4.92 4.61 -12.67
C LYS A 78 -6.32 3.98 -12.72
N ASN A 79 -6.65 3.17 -11.73
CA ASN A 79 -7.92 2.44 -11.63
C ASN A 79 -8.93 3.08 -10.69
N ASN A 80 -8.68 4.30 -10.20
CA ASN A 80 -9.53 5.00 -9.22
C ASN A 80 -9.80 4.16 -7.95
N ILE A 81 -8.79 3.42 -7.52
CA ILE A 81 -8.79 2.69 -6.26
C ILE A 81 -7.98 3.50 -5.24
N SER A 82 -8.56 3.70 -4.07
CA SER A 82 -7.90 4.31 -2.93
C SER A 82 -6.87 3.34 -2.35
N LEU A 83 -5.67 3.81 -2.01
CA LEU A 83 -4.66 2.98 -1.33
C LEU A 83 -4.37 3.55 0.06
N LEU A 84 -4.76 2.83 1.10
CA LEU A 84 -4.46 3.18 2.50
C LEU A 84 -3.31 2.31 3.00
N ARG A 85 -2.25 2.94 3.51
CA ARG A 85 -1.10 2.25 4.09
C ARG A 85 -1.05 2.49 5.58
N ILE A 86 -1.05 1.42 6.36
CA ILE A 86 -0.98 1.46 7.81
C ILE A 86 0.45 1.11 8.20
N THR A 87 1.12 2.03 8.90
CA THR A 87 2.57 1.92 9.15
C THR A 87 2.95 1.34 10.51
N SER A 88 1.98 1.20 11.42
CA SER A 88 2.19 0.71 12.79
C SER A 88 0.90 0.13 13.38
N GLU A 89 1.04 -0.66 14.45
CA GLU A 89 -0.10 -1.19 15.21
C GLU A 89 -0.98 -0.07 15.77
N VAL A 90 -0.37 1.00 16.30
CA VAL A 90 -1.09 2.17 16.81
C VAL A 90 -1.94 2.83 15.71
N ALA A 91 -1.39 2.96 14.50
CA ALA A 91 -2.14 3.48 13.37
C ALA A 91 -3.25 2.52 12.90
N ALA A 92 -3.07 1.21 13.09
CA ALA A 92 -4.11 0.22 12.78
C ALA A 92 -5.28 0.33 13.77
N GLU A 93 -4.97 0.45 15.07
CA GLU A 93 -5.97 0.64 16.13
C GLU A 93 -6.74 1.95 15.93
N ASP A 94 -6.04 3.08 15.71
CA ASP A 94 -6.67 4.37 15.43
C ASP A 94 -7.57 4.33 14.20
N MET A 95 -7.13 3.65 13.12
CA MET A 95 -7.95 3.50 11.93
C MET A 95 -9.20 2.65 12.19
N LEU A 96 -9.11 1.59 12.98
CA LEU A 96 -10.27 0.77 13.34
C LEU A 96 -11.28 1.55 14.18
N ASP A 97 -10.80 2.33 15.16
CA ASP A 97 -11.64 3.15 16.03
C ASP A 97 -12.37 4.27 15.25
N HIS A 98 -11.83 4.66 14.10
CA HIS A 98 -12.33 5.76 13.28
C HIS A 98 -12.69 5.35 11.84
N ILE A 99 -12.88 4.07 11.56
CA ILE A 99 -12.91 3.57 10.18
C ILE A 99 -13.99 4.22 9.32
N ASP A 100 -15.17 4.50 9.86
CA ASP A 100 -16.25 5.16 9.13
C ASP A 100 -15.86 6.57 8.69
N TYR A 101 -15.25 7.33 9.60
CA TYR A 101 -14.74 8.68 9.30
C TYR A 101 -13.59 8.64 8.31
N TRP A 102 -12.65 7.69 8.49
CA TRP A 102 -11.55 7.50 7.55
C TRP A 102 -12.07 7.16 6.16
N LEU A 103 -13.02 6.23 6.04
CA LEU A 103 -13.58 5.84 4.75
C LEU A 103 -14.36 6.99 4.09
N GLU A 104 -15.16 7.75 4.84
CA GLU A 104 -15.87 8.92 4.30
C GLU A 104 -14.91 10.03 3.86
N LEU A 105 -13.97 10.44 4.73
CA LEU A 105 -13.03 11.51 4.41
C LEU A 105 -11.99 11.13 3.36
N TYR A 106 -11.47 9.90 3.37
CA TYR A 106 -10.50 9.46 2.36
C TYR A 106 -11.17 9.32 1.01
N THR A 107 -12.40 8.81 0.94
CA THR A 107 -13.13 8.73 -0.32
C THR A 107 -13.33 10.11 -0.95
N ASP A 108 -13.64 11.14 -0.17
CA ASP A 108 -13.82 12.49 -0.70
C ASP A 108 -12.50 13.24 -0.96
N ARG A 109 -11.46 13.05 -0.13
CA ARG A 109 -10.14 13.64 -0.37
C ARG A 109 -9.41 13.00 -1.56
N LEU A 110 -9.53 11.69 -1.77
CA LEU A 110 -8.87 10.98 -2.88
C LEU A 110 -9.51 11.27 -4.24
N LYS A 111 -10.77 11.72 -4.28
CA LYS A 111 -11.36 12.30 -5.52
C LYS A 111 -10.65 13.59 -5.95
N VAL A 112 -9.95 14.27 -5.04
CA VAL A 112 -9.39 15.62 -5.26
C VAL A 112 -7.86 15.62 -5.28
N ASP A 113 -7.18 14.75 -4.52
CA ASP A 113 -5.74 14.86 -4.28
C ASP A 113 -5.03 13.49 -4.31
N VAL A 114 -5.02 12.82 -5.48
CA VAL A 114 -4.23 11.59 -5.67
C VAL A 114 -2.73 11.92 -5.77
N ARG A 115 -2.11 12.25 -4.64
CA ARG A 115 -0.66 12.39 -4.50
C ARG A 115 -0.05 11.09 -4.00
N TYR A 116 1.16 10.79 -4.49
CA TYR A 116 1.89 9.61 -4.02
C TYR A 116 2.37 9.85 -2.58
N SER A 117 2.77 8.80 -1.86
CA SER A 117 3.66 9.05 -0.73
C SER A 117 4.90 9.77 -1.28
N PRO A 118 5.49 10.75 -0.57
CA PRO A 118 6.71 11.41 -1.05
C PRO A 118 7.81 10.42 -1.45
N GLU A 119 7.92 9.31 -0.72
CA GLU A 119 8.87 8.23 -0.99
C GLU A 119 8.60 7.51 -2.32
N ASP A 120 7.34 7.19 -2.62
CA ASP A 120 6.96 6.58 -3.90
C ASP A 120 7.16 7.59 -5.04
N GLU A 121 6.87 8.86 -4.79
CA GLU A 121 7.00 9.94 -5.77
C GLU A 121 8.45 10.17 -6.19
N ASP A 122 9.37 10.19 -5.22
CA ASP A 122 10.80 10.32 -5.45
C ASP A 122 11.35 9.10 -6.19
N TYR A 123 10.91 7.89 -5.80
CA TYR A 123 11.31 6.67 -6.50
C TYR A 123 10.82 6.68 -7.95
N ILE A 124 9.55 6.99 -8.21
CA ILE A 124 8.97 7.06 -9.56
C ILE A 124 9.71 8.09 -10.43
N LYS A 125 10.10 9.25 -9.86
CA LYS A 125 10.93 10.25 -10.56
C LYS A 125 12.33 9.74 -10.88
N GLU A 126 12.93 8.95 -9.98
CA GLU A 126 14.27 8.37 -10.15
C GLU A 126 14.29 7.29 -11.25
N VAL A 127 13.30 6.40 -11.27
CA VAL A 127 13.29 5.24 -12.18
C VAL A 127 12.52 5.45 -13.49
N GLY A 128 11.65 6.46 -13.56
CA GLY A 128 10.77 6.71 -14.71
C GLY A 128 9.50 5.85 -14.72
N VAL A 129 8.40 6.42 -15.23
CA VAL A 129 7.06 5.78 -15.23
C VAL A 129 6.92 4.71 -16.33
N ASP A 130 7.68 4.85 -17.42
CA ASP A 130 7.54 4.05 -18.65
C ASP A 130 8.03 2.59 -18.50
N GLN A 131 8.64 2.22 -17.36
CA GLN A 131 8.97 0.82 -17.06
C GLN A 131 7.81 0.03 -16.42
N TYR A 132 6.70 0.68 -16.08
CA TYR A 132 5.66 0.11 -15.22
C TYR A 132 4.22 0.23 -15.76
N LEU A 133 4.04 0.79 -16.96
CA LEU A 133 2.77 0.88 -17.69
C LEU A 133 2.81 0.03 -18.97
#